data_AF-A0A933MZK6-F1
#
_entry.id   AF-A0A933MZK6-F1
#
_cell.length_a   1.000
_cell.length_b   1.000
_cell.length_c   1.000
_cell.angle_alpha   90.00
_cell.angle_beta   90.00
_cell.angle_gamma   90.00
#
_symmetry.space_group_name_H-M   'P 1'
#
loop_
_entity.id
_entity.type
_entity.pdbx_description
1 polymer ?
#
loop_
_entity_poly.entity_id
_entity_poly.type
_entity_poly.pdbx_seq_one_letter_code
_entity_poly.pdbx_strand_id
1 'polypeptide(L)'
;MRNILIFIFLLVLALALLAFAQPRAVQKPVKDGAGPLAVKLDPRLVAPEYHSPMEWWRTHHMDAVTRGDFAEADCLHCHDATTSCNNCHSYVGVRQIEQKD
;
A
#
# COMPACT_ATOMS: atom_id res chain seq x y z
N MET A 1 -30.83 -33.81 23.65
CA MET A 1 -30.91 -32.32 23.58
C MET A 1 -29.59 -31.63 23.91
N ARG A 2 -28.89 -31.97 25.01
CA ARG A 2 -27.59 -31.34 25.39
C ARG A 2 -26.55 -31.29 24.27
N ASN A 3 -26.33 -32.40 23.57
CA ASN A 3 -25.34 -32.46 22.49
C ASN A 3 -25.75 -31.60 21.27
N ILE A 4 -27.05 -31.47 21.01
CA ILE A 4 -27.58 -30.62 19.95
C ILE A 4 -27.35 -29.14 20.28
N LEU A 5 -27.58 -28.74 21.55
CA LEU A 5 -27.32 -27.37 22.01
C LEU A 5 -25.83 -27.01 21.94
N ILE A 6 -24.93 -27.94 22.30
CA ILE A 6 -23.48 -27.74 22.16
C ILE A 6 -23.10 -27.57 20.69
N PHE A 7 -23.66 -28.40 19.80
CA PHE A 7 -23.36 -28.32 18.37
C PHE A 7 -23.83 -26.99 17.76
N ILE A 8 -25.04 -26.53 18.13
CA ILE A 8 -25.58 -25.24 17.71
C ILE A 8 -24.69 -24.10 18.21
N PHE A 9 -24.26 -24.15 19.47
CA PHE A 9 -23.37 -23.12 20.04
C PHE A 9 -22.03 -23.04 19.29
N LEU A 10 -21.40 -24.19 19.01
CA LEU A 10 -20.13 -24.23 18.27
C LEU A 10 -20.30 -23.74 16.83
N LEU A 11 -21.42 -24.06 16.18
CA LEU A 11 -21.72 -23.55 14.84
C LEU A 11 -21.88 -22.03 14.82
N VAL A 12 -22.63 -21.47 15.77
CA VAL A 12 -22.79 -20.01 15.90
C VAL A 12 -21.46 -19.32 16.20
N LEU A 13 -20.65 -19.90 17.08
CA LEU A 13 -19.32 -19.38 17.40
C LEU A 13 -18.41 -19.40 16.17
N ALA A 14 -18.40 -20.49 15.40
CA ALA A 14 -17.62 -20.60 14.18
C ALA A 14 -18.05 -19.56 13.13
N LEU A 15 -19.36 -19.35 12.94
CA LEU A 15 -19.88 -18.34 12.03
C LEU A 15 -19.54 -16.91 12.49
N ALA A 16 -19.60 -16.64 13.80
CA ALA A 16 -19.20 -15.35 14.36
C ALA A 16 -17.70 -15.08 14.12
N LEU A 17 -16.84 -16.06 14.37
CA LEU A 17 -15.39 -15.93 14.11
C LEU A 17 -15.10 -15.68 12.62
N LEU A 18 -15.80 -16.38 11.72
CA LEU A 18 -15.67 -16.16 10.27
C LEU A 18 -16.11 -14.77 9.84
N ALA A 19 -17.12 -14.18 10.48
CA ALA A 19 -17.59 -12.83 10.19
C ALA A 19 -16.57 -11.75 10.59
N PHE A 20 -15.85 -11.93 11.70
CA PHE A 20 -14.81 -10.99 12.15
C PHE A 20 -13.43 -11.23 11.52
N ALA A 21 -13.19 -12.42 10.99
CA ALA A 21 -11.93 -12.76 10.31
C ALA A 21 -11.87 -12.31 8.84
N GLN A 22 -12.91 -11.67 8.30
CA GLN A 22 -12.89 -11.18 6.93
C GLN A 22 -11.81 -10.08 6.79
N PRO A 23 -10.86 -10.22 5.85
CA PRO A 23 -9.92 -9.15 5.57
C PRO A 23 -10.70 -7.92 5.16
N ARG A 24 -10.51 -6.80 5.89
CA ARG A 24 -11.09 -5.52 5.49
C ARG A 24 -10.53 -5.16 4.13
N ALA A 25 -11.40 -4.88 3.16
CA ALA A 25 -10.98 -4.42 1.84
C ALA A 25 -10.15 -3.15 2.01
N VAL A 26 -8.84 -3.25 1.78
CA VAL A 26 -7.95 -2.09 1.79
C VAL A 26 -8.03 -1.45 0.41
N GLN A 27 -8.36 -0.16 0.37
CA GLN A 27 -8.40 0.59 -0.89
C GLN A 27 -6.99 0.64 -1.49
N LYS A 28 -6.91 0.47 -2.82
CA LYS A 28 -5.66 0.59 -3.55
C LYS A 28 -5.06 1.99 -3.31
N PRO A 29 -3.76 2.10 -3.01
CA PRO A 29 -3.06 3.39 -2.94
C PRO A 29 -3.19 4.16 -4.25
N VAL A 30 -3.65 5.40 -4.16
CA VAL A 30 -3.74 6.34 -5.28
C VAL A 30 -3.13 7.67 -4.85
N LYS A 31 -2.40 8.33 -5.74
CA LYS A 31 -1.86 9.68 -5.51
C LYS A 31 -3.02 10.62 -5.20
N ASP A 32 -2.90 11.33 -4.08
CA ASP A 32 -3.90 12.28 -3.60
C ASP A 32 -5.29 11.65 -3.33
N GLY A 33 -5.35 10.31 -3.24
CA GLY A 33 -6.58 9.58 -2.95
C GLY A 33 -7.07 9.72 -1.51
N ALA A 34 -8.11 8.95 -1.19
CA ALA A 34 -8.67 8.82 0.14
C ALA A 34 -8.15 7.57 0.86
N GLY A 35 -8.24 7.58 2.20
CA GLY A 35 -7.90 6.44 3.04
C GLY A 35 -6.45 6.43 3.53
N PRO A 36 -6.11 5.45 4.41
CA PRO A 36 -4.85 5.45 5.15
C PRO A 36 -3.61 5.17 4.29
N LEU A 37 -3.79 4.55 3.11
CA LEU A 37 -2.69 4.27 2.18
C LEU A 37 -2.68 5.21 0.97
N ALA A 38 -3.36 6.35 1.04
CA ALA A 38 -3.26 7.34 -0.03
C ALA A 38 -1.80 7.82 -0.15
N VAL A 39 -1.28 7.86 -1.38
CA VAL A 39 0.07 8.37 -1.64
C VAL A 39 0.01 9.89 -1.53
N LYS A 40 0.75 10.47 -0.58
CA LYS A 40 0.83 11.91 -0.35
C LYS A 40 2.22 12.42 -0.70
N LEU A 41 2.26 13.50 -1.47
CA LEU A 41 3.49 14.19 -1.86
C LEU A 41 3.41 15.64 -1.36
N ASP A 42 4.56 16.26 -1.09
CA ASP A 42 4.59 17.69 -0.73
C ASP A 42 4.09 18.52 -1.92
N PRO A 43 2.96 19.24 -1.79
CA PRO A 43 2.39 20.01 -2.88
C PRO A 43 3.24 21.22 -3.29
N ARG A 44 4.27 21.59 -2.49
CA ARG A 44 5.19 22.69 -2.79
C ARG A 44 6.26 22.28 -3.79
N LEU A 45 6.47 20.98 -4.02
CA LEU A 45 7.46 20.47 -4.96
C LEU A 45 6.84 20.32 -6.35
N VAL A 46 7.49 20.93 -7.34
CA VAL A 46 7.06 20.83 -8.74
C VAL A 46 7.60 19.53 -9.34
N ALA A 47 6.70 18.71 -9.88
CA ALA A 47 7.09 17.46 -10.53
C ALA A 47 7.87 17.74 -11.83
N PRO A 48 9.05 17.13 -12.03
CA PRO A 48 9.78 17.19 -13.29
C PRO A 48 8.97 16.68 -14.49
N GLU A 49 9.25 17.18 -15.70
CA GLU A 49 8.53 16.80 -16.91
C GLU A 49 8.54 15.28 -17.15
N TYR A 50 9.66 14.61 -16.89
CA TYR A 50 9.81 13.17 -17.05
C TYR A 50 8.93 12.34 -16.10
N HIS A 51 8.24 12.94 -15.11
CA HIS A 51 7.23 12.27 -14.29
C HIS A 51 5.89 12.04 -15.03
N SER A 52 5.77 12.54 -16.26
CA SER A 52 4.59 12.38 -17.08
C SER A 52 4.79 11.29 -18.15
N PRO A 53 3.87 10.32 -18.27
CA PRO A 53 2.63 10.16 -17.50
C PRO A 53 2.84 9.45 -16.16
N MET A 54 2.10 9.88 -15.13
CA MET A 54 2.14 9.29 -13.78
C MET A 54 1.85 7.78 -13.76
N GLU A 55 0.95 7.30 -14.63
CA GLU A 55 0.61 5.88 -14.72
C GLU A 55 1.79 5.00 -15.14
N TRP A 56 2.72 5.53 -15.95
CA TRP A 56 3.93 4.82 -16.31
C TRP A 56 4.80 4.61 -15.07
N TRP A 57 5.09 5.68 -14.31
CA TRP A 57 5.86 5.58 -13.06
C TRP A 57 5.22 4.65 -12.05
N ARG A 58 3.89 4.67 -11.92
CA ARG A 58 3.16 3.76 -11.02
C ARG A 58 3.43 2.28 -11.30
N THR A 59 3.81 1.92 -12.53
CA THR A 59 3.94 0.53 -12.98
C THR A 59 5.35 0.13 -13.40
N HIS A 60 6.23 1.08 -13.74
CA HIS A 60 7.54 0.82 -14.35
C HIS A 60 8.72 1.50 -13.61
N HIS A 61 8.49 2.22 -12.51
CA HIS A 61 9.60 2.87 -11.79
C HIS A 61 10.69 1.89 -11.36
N MET A 62 10.32 0.66 -10.98
CA MET A 62 11.30 -0.37 -10.65
C MET A 62 12.13 -0.83 -11.83
N ASP A 63 11.63 -0.74 -13.06
CA ASP A 63 12.45 -1.03 -14.25
C ASP A 63 13.56 -0.01 -14.40
N ALA A 64 13.25 1.28 -14.15
CA ALA A 64 14.23 2.36 -14.21
C ALA A 64 15.30 2.21 -13.11
N VAL A 65 14.90 1.83 -11.88
CA VAL A 65 15.84 1.52 -10.79
C VAL A 65 16.69 0.29 -11.11
N THR A 66 16.08 -0.78 -11.64
CA THR A 66 16.78 -2.04 -11.94
C THR A 66 17.80 -1.88 -13.07
N ARG A 67 17.51 -1.05 -14.07
CA ARG A 67 18.45 -0.73 -15.15
C ARG A 67 19.57 0.23 -14.71
N GLY A 68 19.42 0.88 -13.56
CA GLY A 68 20.36 1.88 -13.06
C GLY A 68 20.17 3.28 -13.66
N ASP A 69 19.00 3.55 -14.28
CA ASP A 69 18.66 4.88 -14.79
C ASP A 69 18.46 5.88 -13.63
N PHE A 70 18.01 5.38 -12.47
CA PHE A 70 17.83 6.13 -11.24
C PHE A 70 18.27 5.29 -10.04
N ALA A 71 18.87 5.93 -9.04
CA ALA A 71 19.07 5.36 -7.72
C ALA A 71 17.84 5.62 -6.84
N GLU A 72 17.60 4.75 -5.85
CA GLU A 72 16.55 4.94 -4.84
C GLU A 72 16.65 6.31 -4.15
N ALA A 73 17.88 6.75 -3.87
CA ALA A 73 18.16 8.04 -3.26
C ALA A 73 17.71 9.24 -4.11
N ASP A 74 17.67 9.11 -5.45
CA ASP A 74 17.26 10.21 -6.34
C ASP A 74 15.78 10.56 -6.13
N CYS A 75 14.95 9.55 -5.82
CA CYS A 75 13.54 9.75 -5.52
C CYS A 75 13.35 10.39 -4.13
N LEU A 76 14.13 9.94 -3.14
CA LEU A 76 13.98 10.35 -1.74
C LEU A 76 14.34 11.82 -1.47
N HIS A 77 14.95 12.51 -2.43
CA HIS A 77 15.18 13.96 -2.35
C HIS A 77 13.89 14.78 -2.26
N CYS A 78 12.83 14.30 -2.92
CA CYS A 78 11.55 14.98 -2.99
C CYS A 78 10.39 14.15 -2.42
N HIS A 79 10.59 12.83 -2.28
CA HIS A 79 9.58 11.89 -1.83
C HIS A 79 9.88 11.39 -0.42
N ASP A 80 8.91 11.56 0.48
CA ASP A 80 8.92 10.89 1.77
C ASP A 80 8.47 9.44 1.59
N ALA A 81 9.34 8.49 1.90
CA ALA A 81 9.10 7.07 1.71
C ALA A 81 7.86 6.60 2.49
N THR A 82 7.64 7.13 3.70
CA THR A 82 6.59 6.67 4.63
C THR A 82 5.19 7.04 4.15
N THR A 83 5.03 8.20 3.52
CA THR A 83 3.75 8.73 3.03
C THR A 83 3.52 8.47 1.55
N SER A 84 4.55 8.03 0.82
CA SER A 84 4.48 7.75 -0.61
C SER A 84 4.80 6.29 -0.98
N CYS A 85 6.07 5.93 -1.18
CA CYS A 85 6.53 4.63 -1.67
C CYS A 85 5.98 3.47 -0.82
N ASN A 86 6.07 3.59 0.50
CA ASN A 86 5.74 2.53 1.45
C ASN A 86 4.25 2.23 1.53
N ASN A 87 3.37 3.15 1.13
CA ASN A 87 1.95 2.88 1.01
C ASN A 87 1.66 1.88 -0.12
N CYS A 88 2.33 2.02 -1.26
CA CYS A 88 2.27 1.04 -2.34
C CYS A 88 3.02 -0.25 -1.99
N HIS A 89 4.24 -0.14 -1.45
CA HIS A 89 5.08 -1.31 -1.17
C HIS A 89 4.46 -2.23 -0.12
N SER A 90 3.80 -1.64 0.89
CA SER A 90 3.02 -2.40 1.87
C SER A 90 1.80 -3.05 1.24
N TYR A 91 1.11 -2.35 0.35
CA TYR A 91 -0.08 -2.88 -0.34
C TYR A 91 0.22 -4.08 -1.23
N VAL A 92 1.35 -4.06 -1.94
CA VAL A 92 1.75 -5.16 -2.84
C VAL A 92 2.68 -6.20 -2.19
N GLY A 93 3.11 -5.97 -0.94
CA GLY A 93 3.91 -6.93 -0.17
C GLY A 93 5.38 -7.02 -0.61
N VAL A 94 6.00 -5.90 -0.98
CA VAL A 94 7.44 -5.85 -1.35
C VAL A 94 8.27 -5.11 -0.31
N ARG A 95 9.61 -5.17 -0.48
CA ARG A 95 10.59 -4.51 0.41
C ARG A 95 10.23 -3.04 0.63
N GLN A 96 10.22 -2.61 1.89
CA GLN A 96 10.03 -1.21 2.26
C GLN A 96 11.26 -0.38 1.93
N ILE A 97 11.03 0.90 1.66
CA ILE A 97 12.07 1.90 1.41
C ILE A 97 12.41 2.58 2.72
N GLU A 98 13.70 2.63 3.05
CA GLU A 98 14.18 3.37 4.22
C GLU A 98 14.20 4.85 3.88
N GLN A 99 13.68 5.69 4.78
CA GLN A 99 13.78 7.13 4.61
C GLN A 99 15.26 7.52 4.69
N LYS A 100 15.68 8.38 3.76
CA LYS A 100 17.00 9.01 3.83
C LYS A 100 16.84 10.33 4.58
N ASP A 101 17.55 10.46 5.69
CA ASP A 101 17.65 11.69 6.49
C ASP A 101 18.51 12.75 5.79
#